data_AF-A0AB37D2N5-F1
#
_entry.id   AF-A0AB37D2N5-F1
#
_cell.length_a   1.000
_cell.length_b   1.000
_cell.length_c   1.000
_cell.angle_alpha   90.00
_cell.angle_beta   90.00
_cell.angle_gamma   90.00
#
_symmetry.space_group_name_H-M   'P 1'
#
loop_
_entity.id
_entity.type
_entity.pdbx_description
1 polymer ?
#
loop_
_entity_poly.entity_id
_entity_poly.type
_entity_poly.pdbx_seq_one_letter_code
_entity_poly.pdbx_strand_id
1 'polypeptide(L)'
;MSSQLFLIVFVYFIDKVFNGSMDINKLNSLISFIGIFATFGGAYLGAKISGENANELFAKQLKENEKTKMKKIAVKISLTMDQPVVFMDRISKNYKEGRISTSLYRKFCLVKDDYTLKENAIGIFKEKIATKNPKQLKLRADVVENLESFKELVDSTLNSDDVVVLHKKQMEQFFLLRQVLKKIITLIKDDGKKEIANVGKNGERKVAMVHLPLEDEKVEEEFLEFFIQLSLLINDIQEWAQNVKDY
;
A
#
# COMPACT_ATOMS: atom_id res chain seq x y z
N MET A 1 45.91 -21.64 -0.69
CA MET A 1 47.35 -21.93 -0.57
C MET A 1 48.00 -21.29 0.68
N SER A 2 47.40 -20.24 1.27
CA SER A 2 47.99 -19.45 2.36
C SER A 2 47.75 -19.97 3.80
N SER A 3 46.67 -20.72 4.09
CA SER A 3 46.41 -21.18 5.49
C SER A 3 47.23 -22.41 5.90
N GLN A 4 47.58 -23.30 4.95
CA GLN A 4 48.40 -24.49 5.22
C GLN A 4 49.85 -24.12 5.55
N LEU A 5 50.39 -23.09 4.89
CA LEU A 5 51.74 -22.58 5.13
C LEU A 5 51.85 -21.93 6.52
N PHE A 6 50.83 -21.17 6.94
CA PHE A 6 50.76 -20.61 8.29
C PHE A 6 50.72 -21.70 9.37
N LEU A 7 49.95 -22.76 9.15
CA LEU A 7 49.80 -23.86 10.11
C LEU A 7 51.10 -24.68 10.23
N ILE A 8 51.81 -24.91 9.12
CA ILE A 8 53.13 -25.56 9.12
C ILE A 8 54.17 -24.71 9.86
N VAL A 9 54.19 -23.40 9.61
CA VAL A 9 55.09 -22.47 10.32
C VAL A 9 54.76 -22.40 11.81
N PHE A 10 53.47 -22.43 12.17
CA PHE A 10 53.00 -22.42 13.56
C PHE A 10 53.33 -23.71 14.32
N VAL A 11 53.23 -24.87 13.67
CA VAL A 11 53.62 -26.16 14.28
C VAL A 11 55.14 -26.26 14.43
N TYR A 12 55.92 -25.87 13.41
CA TYR A 12 57.38 -25.76 13.50
C TYR A 12 57.82 -24.80 14.61
N PHE A 13 57.06 -23.73 14.82
CA PHE A 13 57.26 -22.75 15.88
C PHE A 13 57.06 -23.32 17.28
N ILE A 14 55.94 -24.04 17.52
CA ILE A 14 55.67 -24.70 18.80
C ILE A 14 56.75 -25.74 19.10
N ASP A 15 57.15 -26.53 18.11
CA ASP A 15 58.23 -27.51 18.25
C ASP A 15 59.56 -26.85 18.66
N LYS A 16 59.95 -25.74 18.03
CA LYS A 16 61.19 -25.01 18.38
C LYS A 16 61.18 -24.35 19.76
N VAL A 17 60.02 -23.89 20.23
CA VAL A 17 59.87 -23.25 21.56
C VAL A 17 59.86 -24.30 22.68
N PHE A 18 59.24 -25.46 22.47
CA PHE A 18 59.11 -26.49 23.50
C PHE A 18 60.26 -27.52 23.52
N ASN A 19 60.91 -27.79 22.38
CA ASN A 19 61.97 -28.81 22.26
C ASN A 19 63.39 -28.23 22.04
N GLY A 20 63.57 -26.91 22.03
CA GLY A 20 64.85 -26.26 21.72
C GLY A 20 65.43 -25.40 22.84
N SER A 21 66.76 -25.43 23.01
CA SER A 21 67.55 -24.54 23.89
C SER A 21 67.61 -23.10 23.35
N MET A 22 66.48 -22.40 23.33
CA MET A 22 66.45 -20.98 22.94
C MET A 22 67.01 -20.07 24.02
N ASP A 23 67.91 -19.18 23.60
CA ASP A 23 68.39 -18.06 24.40
C ASP A 23 67.24 -17.11 24.79
N ILE A 24 67.22 -16.65 26.04
CA ILE A 24 66.15 -15.84 26.66
C ILE A 24 65.83 -14.59 25.83
N ASN A 25 66.85 -13.97 25.23
CA ASN A 25 66.68 -12.78 24.40
C ASN A 25 65.89 -13.05 23.11
N LYS A 26 66.07 -14.23 22.50
CA LYS A 26 65.31 -14.65 21.31
C LYS A 26 63.86 -14.96 21.69
N LEU A 27 63.66 -15.58 22.85
CA LEU A 27 62.34 -15.91 23.39
C LEU A 27 61.51 -14.65 23.69
N ASN A 28 62.11 -13.63 24.30
CA ASN A 28 61.46 -12.33 24.57
C ASN A 28 61.06 -11.58 23.29
N SER A 29 61.93 -11.58 22.28
CA SER A 29 61.63 -10.94 20.98
C SER A 29 60.46 -11.64 20.28
N LEU A 30 60.40 -12.97 20.40
CA LEU A 30 59.37 -13.82 19.81
C LEU A 30 58.00 -13.62 20.47
N ILE A 31 57.96 -13.60 21.81
CA ILE A 31 56.74 -13.31 22.59
C ILE A 31 56.22 -11.91 22.27
N SER A 32 57.12 -10.93 22.15
CA SER A 32 56.74 -9.55 21.78
C SER A 32 56.11 -9.48 20.39
N PHE A 33 56.66 -10.21 19.42
CA PHE A 33 56.10 -10.31 18.08
C PHE A 33 54.71 -10.98 18.09
N ILE A 34 54.55 -12.10 18.79
CA ILE A 34 53.24 -12.76 18.93
C ILE A 34 52.21 -11.87 19.63
N GLY A 35 52.62 -11.14 20.67
CA GLY A 35 51.77 -10.18 21.36
C GLY A 35 51.22 -9.12 20.41
N ILE A 36 52.08 -8.58 19.54
CA ILE A 36 51.70 -7.62 18.49
C ILE A 36 50.68 -8.24 17.54
N PHE A 37 50.93 -9.44 16.99
CA PHE A 37 49.99 -10.10 16.09
C PHE A 37 48.70 -10.55 16.76
N ALA A 38 48.73 -10.90 18.04
CA ALA A 38 47.54 -11.23 18.81
C ALA A 38 46.66 -9.99 19.03
N THR A 39 47.24 -8.83 19.34
CA THR A 39 46.50 -7.57 19.48
C THR A 39 45.93 -7.10 18.15
N PHE A 40 46.73 -7.03 17.08
CA PHE A 40 46.26 -6.58 15.77
C PHE A 40 45.32 -7.59 15.10
N GLY A 41 45.61 -8.89 15.20
CA GLY A 41 44.78 -9.96 14.68
C GLY A 41 43.45 -10.07 15.41
N GLY A 42 43.46 -9.95 16.75
CA GLY A 42 42.26 -9.88 17.57
C GLY A 42 41.40 -8.65 17.24
N ALA A 43 42.02 -7.48 17.07
CA ALA A 43 41.33 -6.25 16.66
C ALA A 43 40.73 -6.37 15.25
N TYR A 44 41.45 -6.97 14.29
CA TYR A 44 40.95 -7.20 12.93
C TYR A 44 39.76 -8.17 12.91
N LEU A 45 39.87 -9.30 13.62
CA LEU A 45 38.77 -10.27 13.74
C LEU A 45 37.55 -9.66 14.44
N GLY A 46 37.78 -8.90 15.52
CA GLY A 46 36.73 -8.15 16.21
C GLY A 46 36.04 -7.15 15.29
N ALA A 47 36.81 -6.32 14.59
CA ALA A 47 36.28 -5.34 13.63
C ALA A 47 35.50 -6.00 12.49
N LYS A 48 35.97 -7.15 11.98
CA LYS A 48 35.29 -7.91 10.93
C LYS A 48 33.93 -8.44 11.42
N ILE A 49 33.90 -9.11 12.58
CA ILE A 49 32.66 -9.67 13.15
C ILE A 49 31.67 -8.55 13.50
N SER A 50 32.15 -7.45 14.10
CA SER A 50 31.31 -6.29 14.41
C SER A 50 30.75 -5.63 13.14
N GLY A 51 31.54 -5.53 12.07
CA GLY A 51 31.08 -5.02 10.78
C GLY A 51 30.01 -5.91 10.13
N GLU A 52 30.22 -7.23 10.13
CA GLU A 52 29.24 -8.21 9.63
C GLU A 52 27.92 -8.13 10.41
N ASN A 53 27.97 -8.10 11.74
CA ASN A 53 26.77 -7.94 12.59
C ASN A 53 26.08 -6.59 12.39
N ALA A 54 26.84 -5.49 12.25
CA ALA A 54 26.28 -4.17 12.01
C ALA A 54 25.52 -4.12 10.68
N ASN A 55 26.07 -4.75 9.63
CA ASN A 55 25.41 -4.86 8.33
C ASN A 55 24.12 -5.70 8.41
N GLU A 56 24.15 -6.82 9.14
CA GLU A 56 22.96 -7.66 9.32
C GLU A 56 21.87 -6.91 10.09
N LEU A 57 22.22 -6.21 11.17
CA LEU A 57 21.31 -5.38 11.95
C LEU A 57 20.71 -4.25 11.10
N PHE A 58 21.53 -3.58 10.30
CA PHE A 58 21.07 -2.52 9.40
C PHE A 58 20.06 -3.06 8.38
N ALA A 59 20.33 -4.22 7.77
CA ALA A 59 19.41 -4.87 6.84
C ALA A 59 18.09 -5.29 7.51
N LYS A 60 18.13 -5.74 8.77
CA LYS A 60 16.93 -6.05 9.56
C LYS A 60 16.12 -4.78 9.86
N GLN A 61 16.76 -3.71 10.32
CA GLN A 61 16.10 -2.43 10.59
C GLN A 61 15.45 -1.84 9.33
N LEU A 62 16.10 -1.94 8.17
CA LEU A 62 15.51 -1.49 6.91
C LEU A 62 14.19 -2.24 6.62
N LYS A 63 14.21 -3.57 6.72
CA LYS A 63 13.02 -4.42 6.51
C LYS A 63 11.91 -4.13 7.54
N GLU A 64 12.25 -3.91 8.80
CA GLU A 64 11.28 -3.54 9.84
C GLU A 64 10.66 -2.16 9.60
N ASN A 65 11.47 -1.19 9.15
CA ASN A 65 11.00 0.13 8.77
C ASN A 65 10.06 0.05 7.56
N GLU A 66 10.42 -0.72 6.53
CA GLU A 66 9.56 -0.95 5.37
C GLU A 66 8.20 -1.56 5.76
N LYS A 67 8.22 -2.61 6.59
CA LYS A 67 7.00 -3.22 7.13
C LYS A 67 6.16 -2.22 7.91
N THR A 68 6.79 -1.40 8.76
CA THR A 68 6.09 -0.40 9.57
C THR A 68 5.42 0.66 8.71
N LYS A 69 6.11 1.15 7.66
CA LYS A 69 5.54 2.08 6.68
C LYS A 69 4.36 1.46 5.92
N MET A 70 4.50 0.21 5.46
CA MET A 70 3.42 -0.52 4.81
C MET A 70 2.19 -0.66 5.70
N LYS A 71 2.39 -1.08 6.97
CA LYS A 71 1.30 -1.19 7.96
C LYS A 71 0.63 0.15 8.21
N LYS A 72 1.40 1.24 8.32
CA LYS A 72 0.86 2.59 8.49
C LYS A 72 -0.07 2.99 7.33
N ILE A 73 0.34 2.75 6.09
CA ILE A 73 -0.52 2.99 4.91
C ILE A 73 -1.78 2.12 4.97
N ALA A 74 -1.61 0.81 5.19
CA ALA A 74 -2.73 -0.13 5.23
C ALA A 74 -3.75 0.21 6.32
N VAL A 75 -3.29 0.61 7.51
CA VAL A 75 -4.14 1.07 8.62
C VAL A 75 -4.88 2.34 8.24
N LYS A 76 -4.19 3.35 7.71
CA LYS A 76 -4.80 4.63 7.32
C LYS A 76 -5.91 4.43 6.30
N ILE A 77 -5.65 3.62 5.27
CA ILE A 77 -6.64 3.26 4.24
C ILE A 77 -7.82 2.50 4.83
N SER A 78 -7.57 1.50 5.67
CA SER A 78 -8.63 0.71 6.28
C SER A 78 -9.56 1.54 7.16
N LEU A 79 -9.02 2.49 7.93
CA LEU A 79 -9.81 3.36 8.81
C LEU A 79 -10.75 4.28 8.05
N THR A 80 -10.44 4.57 6.78
CA THR A 80 -11.25 5.47 5.95
C THR A 80 -12.04 4.76 4.87
N MET A 81 -11.92 3.43 4.76
CA MET A 81 -12.56 2.66 3.69
C MET A 81 -14.09 2.67 3.80
N ASP A 82 -14.63 2.96 4.98
CA ASP A 82 -16.08 3.11 5.18
C ASP A 82 -16.67 4.25 4.34
N GLN A 83 -15.90 5.32 4.08
CA GLN A 83 -16.36 6.48 3.32
C GLN A 83 -16.73 6.12 1.86
N PRO A 84 -15.81 5.59 1.04
CA PRO A 84 -16.16 5.15 -0.31
C PRO A 84 -17.15 3.99 -0.29
N VAL A 85 -17.11 3.07 0.67
CA VAL A 85 -18.09 1.96 0.76
C VAL A 85 -19.51 2.48 0.98
N VAL A 86 -19.70 3.48 1.85
CA VAL A 86 -21.01 4.13 2.06
C VAL A 86 -21.46 4.83 0.78
N PHE A 87 -20.56 5.54 0.10
CA PHE A 87 -20.87 6.13 -1.22
C PHE A 87 -21.36 5.05 -2.19
N MET A 88 -20.61 3.96 -2.33
CA MET A 88 -20.94 2.83 -3.21
C MET A 88 -22.30 2.20 -2.88
N ASP A 89 -22.62 2.01 -1.60
CA ASP A 89 -23.92 1.47 -1.16
C ASP A 89 -25.08 2.40 -1.52
N ARG A 90 -24.87 3.73 -1.41
CA ARG A 90 -25.87 4.73 -1.79
C ARG A 90 -26.10 4.76 -3.29
N ILE A 91 -25.05 4.73 -4.11
CA ILE A 91 -25.21 4.61 -5.57
C ILE A 91 -25.92 3.29 -5.89
N SER A 92 -25.46 2.19 -5.29
CA SER A 92 -25.99 0.85 -5.54
C SER A 92 -27.51 0.81 -5.41
N LYS A 93 -28.05 1.40 -4.34
CA LYS A 93 -29.50 1.47 -4.07
C LYS A 93 -30.33 2.14 -5.17
N ASN A 94 -29.74 3.03 -5.96
CA ASN A 94 -30.42 3.67 -7.09
C ASN A 94 -30.59 2.71 -8.28
N TYR A 95 -29.64 1.78 -8.47
CA TYR A 95 -29.64 0.82 -9.58
C TYR A 95 -30.12 -0.59 -9.18
N LYS A 96 -30.03 -0.95 -7.91
CA LYS A 96 -30.34 -2.28 -7.37
C LYS A 96 -30.62 -2.22 -5.87
N GLU A 97 -31.54 -3.03 -5.36
CA GLU A 97 -31.88 -3.06 -3.92
C GLU A 97 -30.81 -3.70 -3.01
N GLY A 98 -29.63 -4.03 -3.54
CA GLY A 98 -28.52 -4.63 -2.81
C GLY A 98 -27.17 -4.06 -3.21
N ARG A 99 -26.08 -4.59 -2.63
CA ARG A 99 -24.72 -4.13 -2.90
C ARG A 99 -24.26 -4.53 -4.29
N ILE A 100 -23.95 -3.55 -5.13
CA ILE A 100 -23.43 -3.79 -6.48
C ILE A 100 -21.97 -4.28 -6.42
N SER A 101 -21.18 -3.79 -5.47
CA SER A 101 -19.77 -4.16 -5.31
C SER A 101 -19.55 -5.68 -5.23
N THR A 102 -20.37 -6.40 -4.45
CA THR A 102 -20.30 -7.87 -4.35
C THR A 102 -20.62 -8.57 -5.68
N SER A 103 -21.56 -8.02 -6.47
CA SER A 103 -21.89 -8.56 -7.79
C SER A 103 -20.86 -8.24 -8.87
N LEU A 104 -20.12 -7.13 -8.72
CA LEU A 104 -19.01 -6.76 -9.59
C LEU A 104 -17.76 -7.58 -9.29
N TYR A 105 -17.47 -7.82 -8.02
CA TYR A 105 -16.30 -8.59 -7.57
C TYR A 105 -16.24 -10.00 -8.17
N ARG A 106 -17.40 -10.63 -8.42
CA ARG A 106 -17.49 -11.96 -9.05
C ARG A 106 -17.32 -11.95 -10.58
N LYS A 107 -17.08 -10.80 -11.22
CA LYS A 107 -17.18 -10.63 -12.67
C LYS A 107 -15.97 -9.90 -13.27
N PHE A 108 -14.92 -10.67 -13.59
CA PHE A 108 -13.81 -10.29 -14.48
C PHE A 108 -14.24 -9.86 -15.91
N CYS A 109 -15.54 -9.85 -16.22
CA CYS A 109 -16.07 -9.58 -17.55
C CYS A 109 -16.32 -8.09 -17.85
N LEU A 110 -16.11 -7.18 -16.89
CA LEU A 110 -16.38 -5.75 -17.08
C LEU A 110 -15.11 -4.92 -17.31
N VAL A 111 -14.01 -5.29 -16.68
CA VAL A 111 -12.73 -4.59 -16.83
C VAL A 111 -11.62 -5.53 -17.26
N LYS A 112 -10.56 -4.95 -17.80
CA LYS A 112 -9.27 -5.62 -18.02
C LYS A 112 -8.41 -5.51 -16.75
N ASP A 113 -7.23 -6.12 -16.76
CA ASP A 113 -6.31 -6.15 -15.61
C ASP A 113 -5.79 -4.76 -15.20
N ASP A 114 -5.84 -3.79 -16.11
CA ASP A 114 -5.49 -2.38 -15.89
C ASP A 114 -6.69 -1.51 -15.46
N TYR A 115 -7.81 -2.15 -15.09
CA TYR A 115 -9.09 -1.52 -14.73
C TYR A 115 -9.79 -0.77 -15.87
N THR A 116 -9.30 -0.82 -17.11
CA THR A 116 -10.03 -0.25 -18.25
C THR A 116 -11.28 -1.06 -18.56
N LEU A 117 -12.38 -0.39 -18.94
CA LEU A 117 -13.62 -1.09 -19.30
C LEU A 117 -13.45 -1.88 -20.60
N LYS A 118 -14.16 -3.01 -20.67
CA LYS A 118 -14.36 -3.75 -21.93
C LYS A 118 -15.46 -3.06 -22.75
N GLU A 119 -15.42 -3.20 -24.08
CA GLU A 119 -16.30 -2.48 -25.03
C GLU A 119 -17.80 -2.55 -24.71
N ASN A 120 -18.28 -3.62 -24.07
CA ASN A 120 -19.70 -3.80 -23.69
C ASN A 120 -19.94 -3.83 -22.17
N ALA A 121 -19.00 -3.33 -21.35
CA ALA A 121 -19.09 -3.44 -19.90
C ALA A 121 -20.32 -2.72 -19.32
N ILE A 122 -20.64 -1.53 -19.81
CA ILE A 122 -21.81 -0.76 -19.36
C ILE A 122 -23.10 -1.47 -19.76
N GLY A 123 -23.19 -1.98 -20.99
CA GLY A 123 -24.33 -2.79 -21.43
C GLY A 123 -24.55 -4.02 -20.55
N ILE A 124 -23.48 -4.76 -20.26
CA ILE A 124 -23.52 -5.93 -19.35
C ILE A 124 -23.94 -5.50 -17.94
N PHE A 125 -23.48 -4.35 -17.45
CA PHE A 125 -23.89 -3.82 -16.17
C PHE A 125 -25.39 -3.54 -16.13
N LYS A 126 -25.91 -2.78 -17.10
CA LYS A 126 -27.32 -2.41 -17.21
C LYS A 126 -28.22 -3.65 -17.34
N GLU A 127 -27.81 -4.63 -18.15
CA GLU A 127 -28.59 -5.84 -18.43
C GLU A 127 -28.55 -6.87 -17.28
N LYS A 128 -27.36 -7.10 -16.69
CA LYS A 128 -27.13 -8.27 -15.81
C LYS A 128 -26.89 -7.92 -14.34
N ILE A 129 -26.77 -6.64 -14.01
CA ILE A 129 -26.42 -6.20 -12.64
C ILE A 129 -27.46 -5.22 -12.11
N ALA A 130 -27.76 -4.18 -12.88
CA ALA A 130 -28.81 -3.23 -12.54
C ALA A 130 -30.19 -3.91 -12.66
N THR A 131 -31.07 -3.61 -11.71
CA THR A 131 -32.48 -4.02 -11.73
C THR A 131 -33.42 -2.82 -11.84
N LYS A 132 -32.85 -1.61 -11.78
CA LYS A 132 -33.53 -0.33 -11.88
C LYS A 132 -32.74 0.54 -12.86
N ASN A 133 -33.45 1.42 -13.55
CA ASN A 133 -32.86 2.42 -14.43
C ASN A 133 -33.23 3.83 -13.90
N PRO A 134 -32.45 4.38 -12.95
CA PRO A 134 -32.78 5.65 -12.31
C PRO A 134 -32.56 6.82 -13.28
N LYS A 135 -33.55 7.70 -13.41
CA LYS A 135 -33.40 8.95 -14.17
C LYS A 135 -32.50 10.00 -13.50
N GLN A 136 -32.30 9.86 -12.20
CA GLN A 136 -31.44 10.75 -11.42
C GLN A 136 -30.82 10.00 -10.26
N LEU A 137 -29.59 10.39 -9.92
CA LEU A 137 -28.91 9.91 -8.73
C LEU A 137 -29.15 10.87 -7.58
N LYS A 138 -29.73 10.38 -6.49
CA LYS A 138 -29.97 11.19 -5.28
C LYS A 138 -28.95 10.83 -4.21
N LEU A 139 -28.08 11.78 -3.89
CA LEU A 139 -27.06 11.63 -2.87
C LEU A 139 -27.20 12.69 -1.79
N ARG A 140 -26.88 12.34 -0.56
CA ARG A 140 -26.77 13.33 0.50
C ARG A 140 -25.44 14.06 0.37
N ALA A 141 -25.40 15.36 0.66
CA ALA A 141 -24.20 16.17 0.54
C ALA A 141 -23.05 15.65 1.41
N ASP A 142 -23.34 15.15 2.61
CA ASP A 142 -22.34 14.55 3.51
C ASP A 142 -21.63 13.34 2.89
N VAL A 143 -22.32 12.58 2.03
CA VAL A 143 -21.73 11.42 1.34
C VAL A 143 -20.73 11.89 0.27
N VAL A 144 -21.01 13.00 -0.41
CA VAL A 144 -20.09 13.60 -1.40
C VAL A 144 -18.87 14.20 -0.68
N GLU A 145 -19.08 14.92 0.42
CA GLU A 145 -18.01 15.49 1.26
C GLU A 145 -17.10 14.41 1.85
N ASN A 146 -17.66 13.28 2.28
CA ASN A 146 -16.89 12.12 2.73
C ASN A 146 -16.04 11.51 1.61
N LEU A 147 -16.56 11.47 0.38
CA LEU A 147 -15.80 10.99 -0.78
C LEU A 147 -14.63 11.93 -1.12
N GLU A 148 -14.82 13.24 -0.98
CA GLU A 148 -13.75 14.23 -1.12
C GLU A 148 -12.67 14.06 -0.06
N SER A 149 -13.07 13.89 1.20
CA SER A 149 -12.16 13.62 2.31
C SER A 149 -11.32 12.36 2.05
N PHE A 150 -11.96 11.30 1.52
CA PHE A 150 -11.25 10.08 1.13
C PHE A 150 -10.25 10.32 -0.01
N LYS A 151 -10.63 11.10 -1.03
CA LYS A 151 -9.72 11.50 -2.11
C LYS A 151 -8.50 12.26 -1.57
N GLU A 152 -8.69 13.23 -0.67
CA GLU A 152 -7.60 13.97 -0.05
C GLU A 152 -6.66 13.06 0.74
N LEU A 153 -7.22 12.04 1.40
CA LEU A 153 -6.43 11.03 2.06
C LEU A 153 -5.59 10.21 1.07
N VAL A 154 -6.17 9.78 -0.05
CA VAL A 154 -5.44 9.08 -1.12
C VAL A 154 -4.32 9.98 -1.68
N ASP A 155 -4.61 11.25 -1.94
CA ASP A 155 -3.64 12.25 -2.39
C ASP A 155 -2.48 12.40 -1.39
N SER A 156 -2.80 12.60 -0.10
CA SER A 156 -1.80 12.73 0.97
C SER A 156 -0.96 11.47 1.14
N THR A 157 -1.55 10.30 0.87
CA THR A 157 -0.84 9.02 0.95
C THR A 157 0.13 8.93 -0.22
N LEU A 158 -0.32 9.15 -1.46
CA LEU A 158 0.52 9.15 -2.66
C LEU A 158 1.67 10.16 -2.64
N ASN A 159 1.51 11.28 -1.94
CA ASN A 159 2.54 12.31 -1.80
C ASN A 159 3.46 12.09 -0.58
N SER A 160 3.27 11.02 0.19
CA SER A 160 4.09 10.73 1.37
C SER A 160 5.35 9.94 1.02
N ASP A 161 6.42 10.14 1.79
CA ASP A 161 7.66 9.35 1.71
C ASP A 161 7.44 7.85 2.03
N ASP A 162 6.28 7.51 2.59
CA ASP A 162 5.89 6.15 2.88
C ASP A 162 5.49 5.39 1.60
N VAL A 163 5.20 6.04 0.48
CA VAL A 163 4.78 5.36 -0.78
C VAL A 163 5.87 4.52 -1.40
N VAL A 164 7.14 4.84 -1.13
CA VAL A 164 8.30 4.13 -1.69
C VAL A 164 8.27 2.63 -1.37
N VAL A 165 7.57 2.22 -0.31
CA VAL A 165 7.47 0.81 0.09
C VAL A 165 6.36 0.04 -0.63
N LEU A 166 5.46 0.72 -1.35
CA LEU A 166 4.43 0.08 -2.16
C LEU A 166 5.05 -0.60 -3.38
N HIS A 167 4.63 -1.83 -3.69
CA HIS A 167 5.04 -2.42 -4.96
C HIS A 167 4.34 -1.71 -6.12
N LYS A 168 4.91 -1.89 -7.32
CA LYS A 168 4.43 -1.29 -8.57
C LYS A 168 2.91 -1.41 -8.76
N LYS A 169 2.36 -2.60 -8.54
CA LYS A 169 0.91 -2.86 -8.65
C LYS A 169 0.09 -1.99 -7.70
N GLN A 170 0.48 -1.86 -6.43
CA GLN A 170 -0.26 -1.02 -5.49
C GLN A 170 -0.15 0.46 -5.86
N MET A 171 1.03 0.94 -6.28
CA MET A 171 1.18 2.32 -6.74
C MET A 171 0.26 2.63 -7.93
N GLU A 172 0.19 1.73 -8.91
CA GLU A 172 -0.72 1.84 -10.05
C GLU A 172 -2.19 1.88 -9.59
N GLN A 173 -2.59 0.99 -8.68
CA GLN A 173 -3.95 0.98 -8.11
C GLN A 173 -4.29 2.28 -7.39
N PHE A 174 -3.40 2.82 -6.54
CA PHE A 174 -3.65 4.09 -5.85
C PHE A 174 -3.71 5.27 -6.81
N PHE A 175 -2.87 5.28 -7.84
CA PHE A 175 -2.89 6.33 -8.86
C PHE A 175 -4.18 6.30 -9.68
N LEU A 176 -4.64 5.11 -10.09
CA LEU A 176 -5.94 4.95 -10.76
C LEU A 176 -7.10 5.34 -9.84
N LEU A 177 -7.08 4.91 -8.57
CA LEU A 177 -8.08 5.29 -7.59
C LEU A 177 -8.19 6.82 -7.45
N ARG A 178 -7.06 7.51 -7.37
CA ARG A 178 -7.00 8.98 -7.34
C ARG A 178 -7.69 9.59 -8.56
N GLN A 179 -7.41 9.09 -9.76
CA GLN A 179 -7.99 9.61 -11.00
C GLN A 179 -9.50 9.37 -11.05
N VAL A 180 -9.94 8.16 -10.74
CA VAL A 180 -11.35 7.76 -10.73
C VAL A 180 -12.14 8.60 -9.73
N LEU A 181 -11.63 8.76 -8.49
CA LEU A 181 -12.26 9.62 -7.48
C LEU A 181 -12.39 11.06 -7.97
N LYS A 182 -11.33 11.61 -8.57
CA LYS A 182 -11.36 12.97 -9.13
C LYS A 182 -12.44 13.10 -10.20
N LYS A 183 -12.55 12.13 -11.11
CA LYS A 183 -13.54 12.13 -12.20
C LYS A 183 -14.96 12.05 -11.66
N ILE A 184 -15.26 11.12 -10.75
CA ILE A 184 -16.58 10.99 -10.12
C ILE A 184 -16.98 12.28 -9.40
N ILE A 185 -16.08 12.85 -8.59
CA ILE A 185 -16.38 14.10 -7.85
C ILE A 185 -16.63 15.25 -8.83
N THR A 186 -15.89 15.33 -9.93
CA THR A 186 -16.06 16.37 -10.95
C THR A 186 -17.42 16.25 -11.62
N LEU A 187 -17.81 15.05 -12.08
CA LEU A 187 -19.14 14.80 -12.66
C LEU A 187 -20.26 15.17 -11.69
N ILE A 188 -20.13 14.79 -10.42
CA ILE A 188 -21.12 15.14 -9.38
C ILE A 188 -21.21 16.66 -9.17
N LYS A 189 -20.11 17.42 -9.32
CA LYS A 189 -20.10 18.87 -9.12
C LYS A 189 -20.57 19.66 -10.33
N ASP A 190 -20.17 19.24 -11.52
CA ASP A 190 -20.42 19.96 -12.77
C ASP A 190 -21.88 19.79 -13.19
N ASP A 191 -22.41 18.57 -13.08
CA ASP A 191 -23.77 18.24 -13.50
C ASP A 191 -24.76 18.14 -12.32
N GLY A 192 -24.24 18.00 -11.09
CA GLY A 192 -25.08 17.82 -9.91
C GLY A 192 -25.68 19.11 -9.39
N LYS A 193 -27.00 19.12 -9.18
CA LYS A 193 -27.70 20.24 -8.54
C LYS A 193 -27.82 20.00 -7.04
N LYS A 194 -27.30 20.94 -6.23
CA LYS A 194 -27.45 20.91 -4.77
C LYS A 194 -28.76 21.58 -4.36
N GLU A 195 -29.69 20.79 -3.84
CA GLU A 195 -30.94 21.29 -3.27
C GLU A 195 -30.90 21.23 -1.75
N ILE A 196 -31.26 22.34 -1.10
CA ILE A 196 -31.45 22.40 0.34
C ILE A 196 -32.93 22.12 0.60
N ALA A 197 -33.26 20.92 1.10
CA ALA A 197 -34.63 20.60 1.48
C ALA A 197 -35.14 21.61 2.52
N ASN A 198 -36.16 22.39 2.17
CA ASN A 198 -36.73 23.42 3.03
C ASN A 198 -37.91 22.87 3.86
N VAL A 199 -37.72 22.93 5.19
CA VAL A 199 -38.62 22.69 6.35
C VAL A 199 -39.99 22.00 6.10
N GLY A 200 -40.15 20.81 6.69
CA GLY A 200 -41.36 20.45 7.45
C GLY A 200 -41.19 20.82 8.93
N LYS A 201 -42.27 21.28 9.59
CA LYS A 201 -42.31 21.97 10.90
C LYS A 201 -41.79 21.20 12.14
N ASN A 202 -41.22 20.00 12.02
CA ASN A 202 -41.09 19.06 13.16
C ASN A 202 -39.65 18.77 13.66
N GLY A 203 -38.67 19.63 13.38
CA GLY A 203 -37.34 19.50 13.99
C GLY A 203 -36.46 18.35 13.46
N GLU A 204 -36.81 17.73 12.33
CA GLU A 204 -35.95 16.76 11.66
C GLU A 204 -34.72 17.45 11.04
N ARG A 205 -33.52 16.86 11.21
CA ARG A 205 -32.28 17.34 10.59
C ARG A 205 -32.45 17.41 9.07
N LYS A 206 -32.42 18.62 8.52
CA LYS A 206 -32.34 18.85 7.08
C LYS A 206 -31.02 18.30 6.56
N VAL A 207 -31.07 17.48 5.52
CA VAL A 207 -29.87 17.06 4.81
C VAL A 207 -29.93 17.62 3.39
N ALA A 208 -28.90 18.37 3.00
CA ALA A 208 -28.78 18.83 1.63
C ALA A 208 -28.62 17.61 0.70
N MET A 209 -29.29 17.64 -0.44
CA MET A 209 -29.24 16.58 -1.44
C MET A 209 -28.52 17.09 -2.70
N VAL A 210 -27.77 16.21 -3.33
CA VAL A 210 -27.10 16.41 -4.61
C VAL A 210 -27.76 15.49 -5.61
N HIS A 211 -28.18 16.06 -6.74
CA HIS A 211 -28.93 15.40 -7.79
C HIS A 211 -28.12 15.39 -9.08
N LEU A 212 -27.57 14.23 -9.47
CA LEU A 212 -26.94 14.05 -10.77
C LEU A 212 -28.01 13.59 -11.79
N PRO A 213 -28.31 14.36 -12.83
CA PRO A 213 -29.24 13.94 -13.87
C PRO A 213 -28.61 12.81 -14.69
N LEU A 214 -29.33 11.69 -14.84
CA LEU A 214 -28.90 10.52 -15.61
C LEU A 214 -29.77 10.31 -16.86
N GLU A 215 -30.56 11.32 -17.23
CA GLU A 215 -31.39 11.30 -18.45
C GLU A 215 -30.55 11.52 -19.71
N ASP A 216 -29.39 12.18 -19.57
CA ASP A 216 -28.37 12.23 -20.61
C ASP A 216 -27.58 10.92 -20.57
N GLU A 217 -27.74 10.12 -21.63
CA GLU A 217 -27.08 8.82 -21.79
C GLU A 217 -25.56 8.94 -21.66
N LYS A 218 -24.96 10.02 -22.17
CA LYS A 218 -23.51 10.23 -22.11
C LYS A 218 -23.04 10.45 -20.67
N VAL A 219 -23.78 11.24 -19.88
CA VAL A 219 -23.47 11.50 -18.47
C VAL A 219 -23.62 10.22 -17.65
N GLU A 220 -24.68 9.45 -17.91
CA GLU A 220 -24.89 8.17 -17.23
C GLU A 220 -23.77 7.17 -17.56
N GLU A 221 -23.40 7.03 -18.83
CA GLU A 221 -22.33 6.11 -19.25
C GLU A 221 -20.98 6.50 -18.66
N GLU A 222 -20.61 7.78 -18.70
CA GLU A 222 -19.36 8.26 -18.13
C GLU A 222 -19.33 8.06 -16.60
N PHE A 223 -20.46 8.29 -15.92
CA PHE A 223 -20.57 8.01 -14.49
C PHE A 223 -20.45 6.51 -14.18
N LEU A 224 -21.15 5.66 -14.94
CA LEU A 224 -21.13 4.21 -14.75
C LEU A 224 -19.74 3.61 -15.01
N GLU A 225 -19.00 4.13 -15.99
CA GLU A 225 -17.62 3.77 -16.23
C GLU A 225 -16.78 3.92 -14.96
N PHE A 226 -16.72 5.15 -14.42
CA PHE A 226 -15.89 5.41 -13.25
C PHE A 226 -16.43 4.73 -11.99
N PHE A 227 -17.75 4.58 -11.86
CA PHE A 227 -18.36 3.86 -10.75
C PHE A 227 -17.97 2.38 -10.74
N ILE A 228 -17.96 1.71 -11.89
CA ILE A 228 -17.51 0.32 -12.01
C ILE A 228 -16.02 0.21 -11.66
N GLN A 229 -15.19 1.11 -12.18
CA GLN A 229 -13.75 1.15 -11.86
C GLN A 229 -13.53 1.34 -10.36
N LEU A 230 -14.21 2.31 -9.74
CA LEU A 230 -14.12 2.60 -8.31
C LEU A 230 -14.48 1.36 -7.47
N SER A 231 -15.56 0.67 -7.85
CA SER A 231 -16.01 -0.54 -7.15
C SER A 231 -14.92 -1.59 -7.02
N LEU A 232 -14.19 -1.82 -8.12
CA LEU A 232 -13.18 -2.86 -8.22
C LEU A 232 -11.89 -2.43 -7.54
N LEU A 233 -11.45 -1.20 -7.76
CA LEU A 233 -10.28 -0.63 -7.09
C LEU A 233 -10.42 -0.63 -5.57
N ILE A 234 -11.58 -0.22 -5.05
CA ILE A 234 -11.86 -0.22 -3.60
C ILE A 234 -11.75 -1.63 -3.03
N ASN A 235 -12.34 -2.63 -3.70
CA ASN A 235 -12.28 -4.02 -3.24
C ASN A 235 -10.83 -4.54 -3.20
N ASP A 236 -10.07 -4.36 -4.29
CA ASP A 236 -8.70 -4.87 -4.39
C ASP A 236 -7.75 -4.19 -3.39
N ILE A 237 -7.89 -2.87 -3.21
CA ILE A 237 -7.11 -2.12 -2.22
C ILE A 237 -7.50 -2.52 -0.80
N GLN A 238 -8.79 -2.78 -0.54
CA GLN A 238 -9.26 -3.25 0.76
C GLN A 238 -8.71 -4.64 1.09
N GLU A 239 -8.76 -5.58 0.14
CA GLU A 239 -8.19 -6.92 0.30
C GLU A 239 -6.69 -6.86 0.56
N TRP A 240 -5.96 -6.05 -0.21
CA TRP A 240 -4.53 -5.82 0.03
C TRP A 240 -4.27 -5.25 1.44
N ALA A 241 -5.02 -4.23 1.87
CA ALA A 241 -4.83 -3.60 3.17
C ALA A 241 -5.13 -4.56 4.33
N GLN A 242 -6.09 -5.47 4.16
CA GLN A 242 -6.38 -6.54 5.12
C GLN A 242 -5.22 -7.53 5.21
N ASN A 243 -4.73 -8.01 4.06
CA ASN A 243 -3.61 -8.95 4.01
C ASN A 243 -2.35 -8.39 4.67
N VAL A 244 -2.07 -7.09 4.54
CA VAL A 244 -0.90 -6.45 5.19
C VAL A 244 -1.03 -6.37 6.73
N LYS A 245 -2.25 -6.31 7.27
CA LYS A 245 -2.48 -6.25 8.73
C LYS A 245 -2.28 -7.59 9.44
N ASP A 246 -2.46 -8.69 8.72
CA ASP A 246 -2.34 -10.04 9.26
C ASP A 246 -0.87 -10.54 9.31
N TYR A 247 0.07 -9.77 8.76
CA TYR A 247 1.53 -9.89 8.96
C TYR A 247 2.02 -8.96 10.06
#